data_AF-A0A1V4TS00-F1
#
_entry.id   AF-A0A1V4TS00-F1
#
_cell.length_a   1.000
_cell.length_b   1.000
_cell.length_c   1.000
_cell.angle_alpha   90.00
_cell.angle_beta   90.00
_cell.angle_gamma   90.00
#
_symmetry.space_group_name_H-M   'P 1'
#
loop_
_entity.id
_entity.type
_entity.pdbx_description
1 polymer ?
#
loop_
_entity_poly.entity_id
_entity_poly.type
_entity_poly.pdbx_seq_one_letter_code
_entity_poly.pdbx_strand_id
1 'polypeptide(L)' 'MGNSSGDRAGLRFIGSAKISENRRVTLIEDVSAVLKAEPGDNVLFYLDDAGRVILEAAKRVKVH' A
#
# COMPACT_ATOMS: atom_id res chain seq x y z
N MET A 1 -6.98 14.65 22.58
CA MET A 1 -5.88 13.97 21.87
C MET A 1 -5.86 12.54 22.35
N GLY A 2 -6.14 11.59 21.47
CA GLY A 2 -6.23 10.17 21.84
C GLY A 2 -6.75 9.37 20.67
N ASN A 3 -5.94 9.19 19.63
CA ASN A 3 -6.24 8.26 18.57
C ASN A 3 -5.77 6.87 19.01
N SER A 4 -6.64 6.17 19.70
CA SER A 4 -6.54 4.74 19.97
C SER A 4 -6.87 3.97 18.68
N SER A 5 -6.00 4.03 17.68
CA SER A 5 -6.06 3.08 16.55
C SER A 5 -5.53 1.74 17.06
N GLY A 6 -6.47 0.87 17.44
CA GLY A 6 -6.17 -0.44 18.00
C GLY A 6 -5.18 -1.23 17.15
N ASP A 7 -4.18 -1.79 17.83
CA ASP A 7 -3.31 -2.82 17.30
C ASP A 7 -4.18 -4.00 16.83
N ARG A 8 -4.53 -4.00 15.54
CA ARG A 8 -4.99 -5.20 14.85
C ARG A 8 -3.81 -6.16 14.93
N ALA A 9 -3.92 -7.21 15.75
CA ALA A 9 -2.81 -8.09 16.12
C ALA A 9 -1.83 -8.34 14.95
N GLY A 10 -0.60 -7.84 15.09
CA GLY A 10 0.49 -7.99 14.10
C GLY A 10 0.54 -6.96 12.96
N LEU A 11 -0.38 -6.00 12.87
CA LEU A 11 -0.36 -4.94 11.85
C LEU A 11 0.16 -3.63 12.43
N ARG A 12 1.20 -3.08 11.80
CA ARG A 12 1.70 -1.73 12.10
C ARG A 12 0.99 -0.71 11.22
N PHE A 13 0.36 0.30 11.84
CA PHE A 13 -0.14 1.46 11.10
C PHE A 13 1.04 2.29 10.58
N ILE A 14 1.09 2.53 9.27
CA ILE A 14 2.15 3.31 8.61
C ILE A 14 1.62 4.59 7.94
N GLY A 15 0.34 4.90 8.11
CA GLY A 15 -0.28 6.13 7.61
C GLY A 15 -1.58 5.89 6.86
N SER A 16 -2.19 6.97 6.39
CA SER A 16 -3.46 6.95 5.64
C SER A 16 -3.44 7.96 4.49
N ALA A 17 -4.19 7.66 3.45
CA ALA A 17 -4.38 8.53 2.29
C ALA A 17 -5.87 8.66 1.99
N LYS A 18 -6.27 9.82 1.48
CA LYS A 18 -7.63 10.01 0.97
C LYS A 18 -7.74 9.39 -0.43
N ILE A 19 -8.93 8.87 -0.73
CA ILE A 19 -9.29 8.52 -2.10
C ILE A 19 -9.48 9.83 -2.87
N SER A 20 -8.74 9.98 -3.97
CA SER A 20 -8.87 11.11 -4.87
C SER A 20 -9.87 10.83 -5.99
N GLU A 21 -10.11 11.82 -6.82
CA GLU A 21 -10.95 11.70 -8.01
C GLU A 21 -10.52 10.51 -8.88
N ASN A 22 -11.48 9.88 -9.54
CA ASN A 22 -11.27 8.66 -10.35
C ASN A 22 -10.83 7.42 -9.54
N ARG A 23 -11.13 7.37 -8.23
CA ARG A 23 -10.87 6.21 -7.36
C ARG A 23 -9.37 5.89 -7.20
N ARG A 24 -8.52 6.91 -7.28
CA ARG A 24 -7.07 6.76 -7.07
C ARG A 24 -6.73 6.92 -5.59
N VAL A 25 -5.70 6.20 -5.15
CA VAL A 25 -5.12 6.37 -3.81
C VAL A 25 -3.64 6.67 -4.00
N THR A 26 -3.17 7.75 -3.38
CA THR A 26 -1.76 8.11 -3.39
C THR A 26 -1.00 7.22 -2.43
N LEU A 27 0.06 6.57 -2.90
CA LEU A 27 1.02 5.91 -2.01
C LEU A 27 1.80 6.99 -1.27
N ILE A 28 1.67 7.02 0.05
CA ILE A 28 2.47 7.89 0.90
C ILE A 28 3.91 7.39 0.96
N GLU A 29 4.84 8.28 1.31
CA GLU A 29 6.28 8.01 1.34
C GLU A 29 6.63 6.70 2.06
N ASP A 30 6.10 6.49 3.27
CA ASP A 30 6.33 5.28 4.07
C ASP A 30 5.89 4.00 3.35
N VAL A 31 4.75 4.03 2.64
CA VAL A 31 4.26 2.87 1.88
C VAL A 31 5.17 2.60 0.66
N SER A 32 5.56 3.65 -0.07
CA SER A 32 6.48 3.50 -1.20
C SER A 32 7.85 2.99 -0.79
N ALA A 33 8.37 3.40 0.38
CA ALA A 33 9.63 2.93 0.92
C ALA A 33 9.59 1.44 1.29
N VAL A 34 8.48 0.97 1.89
CA VAL A 34 8.27 -0.46 2.19
C VAL A 34 8.20 -1.29 0.90
N LEU A 35 7.50 -0.78 -0.12
CA LEU A 35 7.39 -1.45 -1.42
C LEU A 35 8.68 -1.34 -2.27
N LYS A 36 9.57 -0.39 -1.94
CA LYS A 36 10.71 0.01 -2.78
C LYS A 36 10.28 0.36 -4.20
N ALA A 37 9.14 1.04 -4.32
CA ALA A 37 8.53 1.39 -5.59
C ALA A 37 8.93 2.81 -6.01
N GLU A 38 9.27 2.98 -7.29
CA GLU A 38 9.59 4.27 -7.90
C GLU A 38 8.50 4.71 -8.89
N PRO A 39 8.42 6.00 -9.26
CA PRO A 39 7.51 6.46 -10.31
C PRO A 39 7.69 5.66 -11.61
N GLY A 40 6.60 5.08 -12.10
CA GLY A 40 6.59 4.24 -13.32
C GLY A 40 6.68 2.74 -13.05
N ASP A 41 7.00 2.31 -11.83
CA ASP A 41 6.90 0.90 -11.47
C ASP A 41 5.44 0.43 -11.36
N ASN A 42 5.21 -0.84 -11.68
CA ASN A 42 3.91 -1.46 -11.50
C ASN A 42 3.73 -1.93 -10.04
N VAL A 43 2.54 -1.69 -9.50
CA VAL A 43 2.11 -2.20 -8.19
C VAL A 43 0.95 -3.16 -8.41
N LEU A 44 1.05 -4.34 -7.79
CA LEU A 44 0.04 -5.39 -7.85
C LEU A 44 -0.92 -5.23 -6.66
N PHE A 45 -2.21 -5.47 -6.92
CA PHE A 45 -3.26 -5.39 -5.91
C PHE A 45 -3.91 -6.77 -5.74
N TYR A 46 -3.95 -7.26 -4.52
CA TYR A 46 -4.61 -8.51 -4.15
C TYR A 46 -5.71 -8.23 -3.14
N LEU A 47 -6.78 -9.02 -3.16
CA LEU A 47 -7.83 -9.02 -2.15
C LEU A 47 -7.74 -10.34 -1.38
N ASP A 48 -7.60 -10.28 -0.06
CA ASP A 48 -7.64 -11.49 0.78
C ASP A 48 -9.07 -11.83 1.23
N ASP A 49 -9.22 -13.02 1.82
CA ASP A 49 -10.53 -13.52 2.30
C ASP A 49 -11.12 -12.68 3.44
N ALA A 50 -10.31 -11.84 4.09
CA ALA A 50 -10.76 -10.89 5.11
C ALA A 50 -11.23 -9.55 4.51
N GLY A 51 -11.23 -9.42 3.18
CA GLY A 51 -11.64 -8.20 2.48
C GLY A 51 -10.60 -7.08 2.52
N ARG A 52 -9.32 -7.40 2.80
CA ARG A 52 -8.22 -6.43 2.84
C ARG A 52 -7.50 -6.39 1.49
N VAL A 53 -7.11 -5.20 1.06
CA VAL A 53 -6.26 -5.01 -0.12
C VAL A 53 -4.80 -5.11 0.29
N ILE A 54 -4.07 -6.03 -0.33
CA ILE A 54 -2.63 -6.21 -0.18
C ILE A 54 -1.94 -5.65 -1.42
N LEU A 55 -0.87 -4.89 -1.21
CA LEU A 55 -0.08 -4.29 -2.27
C LEU A 55 1.27 -4.98 -2.35
N GLU A 56 1.73 -5.32 -3.56
CA GLU A 56 3.07 -5.85 -3.81
C GLU A 56 3.76 -5.10 -4.95
N ALA A 57 5.08 -4.93 -4.88
CA ALA A 57 5.85 -4.41 -5.99
C ALA A 57 5.97 -5.47 -7.10
N ALA A 58 5.70 -5.09 -8.36
CA ALA A 58 5.89 -6.01 -9.47
C ALA A 58 7.38 -6.36 -9.62
N LYS A 59 7.70 -7.65 -9.72
CA LYS A 59 9.07 -8.08 -10.05
C LYS A 59 9.42 -7.55 -11.44
N ARG A 60 10.52 -6.80 -11.56
CA ARG A 60 11.09 -6.43 -12.85
C ARG A 60 11.49 -7.69 -13.61
N VAL A 61 10.69 -8.08 -14.60
CA VAL A 61 11.12 -9.07 -15.58
C VAL A 61 12.06 -8.35 -16.53
N LYS A 62 13.37 -8.56 -16.39
CA LYS A 62 14.35 -8.13 -17.39
C LYS A 62 14.15 -8.99 -18.64
N VAL A 63 13.46 -8.45 -19.64
CA VAL A 63 13.46 -9.04 -20.99
C VAL A 63 14.83 -8.69 -21.61
N HIS A 64 15.61 -9.70 -21.95
CA HIS A 64 16.84 -9.55 -22.74
C HIS A 64 16.50 -9.44 -24.23
#